data_AF-A0A6P9EBA0-F1
#
_entry.id   AF-A0A6P9EBA0-F1
#
_cell.length_a   1.000
_cell.length_b   1.000
_cell.length_c   1.000
_cell.angle_alpha   90.00
_cell.angle_beta   90.00
_cell.angle_gamma   90.00
#
_symmetry.space_group_name_H-M   'P 1'
#
loop_
_entity.id
_entity.type
_entity.pdbx_description
1 polymer ?
#
loop_
_entity_poly.entity_id
_entity_poly.type
_entity_poly.pdbx_seq_one_letter_code
_entity_poly.pdbx_strand_id
1 'polypeptide(L)'
;MVLWQSFDYPTNTLVPNMKVGLDRRTGLNRVLTSWKSKDDPGTGNWLYKIDSNGAPQFFLYKGKVPWGRNGHWSGDGWGGVQGLQRSTIINISFVDNENEITAIYHVFDPTQLSAIVLNESGLLDWLCIGRETVNGFCLNRLYLQTCVTHTKSVVLVGNARSLVMGSSFGAKGLQTRK
;
A
#
# COMPACT_ATOMS: atom_id res chain seq x y z
N MET A 1 -20.38 7.79 -24.11
CA MET A 1 -20.65 6.77 -23.07
C MET A 1 -19.50 5.77 -23.11
N VAL A 2 -18.80 5.58 -21.99
CA VAL A 2 -17.73 4.59 -21.88
C VAL A 2 -18.35 3.30 -21.36
N LEU A 3 -18.22 2.20 -22.10
CA LEU A 3 -18.85 0.91 -21.77
C LEU A 3 -17.93 0.00 -20.95
N TRP A 4 -16.62 0.09 -21.15
CA TRP A 4 -15.62 -0.71 -20.47
C TRP A 4 -14.28 0.01 -20.45
N GLN A 5 -13.55 -0.10 -19.34
CA GLN A 5 -12.14 0.31 -19.23
C GLN A 5 -11.35 -0.75 -18.48
N SER A 6 -10.13 -1.02 -18.93
CA SER A 6 -9.23 -1.96 -18.24
C SER A 6 -8.92 -1.52 -16.80
N PHE A 7 -8.92 -0.21 -16.53
CA PHE A 7 -8.67 0.35 -15.21
C PHE A 7 -9.76 0.05 -14.19
N ASP A 8 -10.95 -0.37 -14.64
CA ASP A 8 -12.02 -0.81 -13.76
C ASP A 8 -11.81 -2.23 -13.23
N TYR A 9 -10.93 -3.02 -13.86
CA TYR A 9 -10.65 -4.41 -13.50
C TYR A 9 -9.15 -4.67 -13.39
N PRO A 10 -8.47 -4.08 -12.40
CA PRO A 10 -7.05 -4.31 -12.20
C PRO A 10 -6.77 -5.76 -11.78
N THR A 11 -5.60 -6.27 -12.18
CA THR A 11 -5.07 -7.57 -11.76
C THR A 11 -4.19 -7.40 -10.53
N ASN A 12 -2.88 -7.63 -10.63
CA ASN A 12 -1.92 -7.48 -9.53
C ASN A 12 -1.24 -6.11 -9.51
N THR A 13 -1.42 -5.30 -10.55
CA THR A 13 -0.64 -4.09 -10.79
C THR A 13 -1.53 -2.85 -10.75
N LEU A 14 -1.10 -1.84 -10.00
CA LEU A 14 -1.65 -0.49 -9.99
C LEU A 14 -0.70 0.45 -10.73
N VAL A 15 -1.23 1.15 -11.74
CA VAL A 15 -0.51 2.17 -12.53
C VAL A 15 -0.96 3.57 -12.14
N PRO A 16 -0.23 4.64 -12.51
CA PRO A 16 -0.56 6.00 -12.10
C PRO A 16 -1.94 6.39 -12.63
N ASN A 17 -2.66 7.20 -11.86
CA ASN A 17 -4.01 7.69 -12.16
C ASN A 17 -5.12 6.62 -12.19
N MET A 18 -4.80 5.36 -11.88
CA MET A 18 -5.81 4.32 -11.71
C MET A 18 -6.42 4.38 -10.30
N LYS A 19 -7.75 4.22 -10.22
CA LYS A 19 -8.50 4.20 -8.96
C LYS A 19 -8.47 2.81 -8.32
N VAL A 20 -8.19 2.75 -7.02
CA VAL A 20 -8.43 1.56 -6.18
C VAL A 20 -9.48 1.90 -5.14
N GLY A 21 -10.42 1.00 -4.91
CA GLY A 21 -11.51 1.18 -3.97
C GLY A 21 -12.90 1.13 -4.61
N LEU A 22 -13.88 1.61 -3.85
CA LEU A 22 -15.30 1.45 -4.14
C LEU A 22 -15.86 2.65 -4.88
N ASP A 23 -16.38 2.44 -6.09
CA ASP A 23 -17.33 3.35 -6.72
C ASP A 23 -18.72 3.02 -6.20
N ARG A 24 -19.30 3.91 -5.39
CA ARG A 24 -20.62 3.72 -4.75
C ARG A 24 -21.75 3.82 -5.76
N ARG A 25 -21.55 4.52 -6.87
CA ARG A 25 -22.57 4.74 -7.90
C ARG A 25 -22.79 3.49 -8.75
N THR A 26 -21.72 2.73 -9.02
CA THR A 26 -21.78 1.48 -9.78
C THR A 26 -21.73 0.22 -8.90
N GLY A 27 -21.31 0.37 -7.64
CA GLY A 27 -21.03 -0.75 -6.74
C GLY A 27 -19.71 -1.47 -7.03
N LEU A 28 -18.92 -0.98 -8.00
CA LEU A 28 -17.67 -1.61 -8.41
C LEU A 28 -16.57 -1.35 -7.39
N ASN A 29 -16.01 -2.41 -6.80
CA ASN A 29 -14.83 -2.34 -5.95
C ASN A 29 -13.58 -2.76 -6.72
N ARG A 30 -12.73 -1.80 -7.04
CA ARG A 30 -11.45 -2.00 -7.74
C ARG A 30 -10.42 -2.47 -6.72
N VAL A 31 -9.91 -3.70 -6.89
CA VAL A 31 -9.05 -4.38 -5.92
C VAL A 31 -7.85 -5.01 -6.63
N LEU A 32 -6.70 -5.09 -5.94
CA LEU A 32 -5.54 -5.79 -6.49
C LEU A 32 -5.55 -7.25 -6.02
N THR A 33 -5.34 -8.16 -6.95
CA THR A 33 -5.21 -9.59 -6.67
C THR A 33 -3.85 -10.07 -7.15
N SER A 34 -3.08 -10.73 -6.29
CA SER A 34 -1.76 -11.21 -6.67
C SER A 34 -1.85 -12.25 -7.78
N TRP A 35 -0.75 -12.44 -8.49
CA TRP A 35 -0.55 -13.66 -9.26
C TRP A 35 -0.39 -14.87 -8.34
N LYS A 36 -0.60 -16.06 -8.90
CA LYS A 36 -0.46 -17.33 -8.20
C LYS A 36 1.00 -17.67 -7.97
N SER A 37 1.87 -17.37 -8.93
CA SER A 37 3.32 -17.40 -8.77
C SER A 37 3.96 -16.36 -9.70
N LYS A 38 5.29 -16.24 -9.67
CA LYS A 38 6.03 -15.35 -10.58
C LYS A 38 5.83 -15.71 -12.05
N ASP A 39 5.62 -16.99 -12.34
CA ASP A 39 5.52 -17.55 -13.69
C ASP A 39 4.07 -17.94 -14.07
N ASP A 40 3.13 -17.89 -13.12
CA ASP A 40 1.72 -18.22 -13.30
C ASP A 40 0.85 -16.98 -13.01
N PRO A 41 0.37 -16.25 -14.04
CA PRO A 41 -0.46 -15.05 -13.87
C PRO A 41 -1.90 -15.36 -13.45
N GLY A 42 -2.23 -16.63 -13.18
CA GLY A 42 -3.51 -17.01 -12.60
C GLY A 42 -3.78 -16.34 -11.26
N THR A 43 -5.04 -16.36 -10.82
CA THR A 43 -5.48 -15.74 -9.56
C THR A 43 -4.74 -16.33 -8.37
N GLY A 44 -4.01 -15.48 -7.65
CA GLY A 44 -3.29 -15.84 -6.43
C GLY A 44 -4.14 -15.72 -5.17
N ASN A 45 -3.48 -15.93 -4.04
CA ASN A 45 -4.15 -15.99 -2.72
C ASN A 45 -4.20 -14.66 -1.99
N TRP A 46 -3.55 -13.62 -2.50
CA TRP A 46 -3.49 -12.32 -1.85
C TRP A 46 -4.42 -11.32 -2.53
N LEU A 47 -5.18 -10.62 -1.70
CA LEU A 47 -6.12 -9.60 -2.14
C LEU A 47 -5.87 -8.32 -1.35
N TYR A 48 -5.73 -7.21 -2.04
CA TYR A 48 -5.54 -5.91 -1.44
C TYR A 48 -6.67 -4.97 -1.85
N LYS A 49 -7.42 -4.47 -0.86
CA LYS A 49 -8.64 -3.69 -1.07
C LYS A 49 -8.86 -2.65 0.01
N ILE A 50 -9.67 -1.64 -0.31
CA ILE A 50 -10.25 -0.75 0.70
C ILE A 50 -11.44 -1.48 1.33
N ASP A 51 -11.45 -1.56 2.65
CA ASP A 51 -12.62 -1.89 3.43
C ASP A 51 -13.34 -0.60 3.82
N SER A 52 -14.62 -0.50 3.47
CA SER A 52 -15.47 0.65 3.75
C SER A 52 -16.33 0.47 5.02
N ASN A 53 -16.18 -0.65 5.74
CA ASN A 53 -16.87 -0.86 7.00
C ASN A 53 -16.29 0.05 8.09
N GLY A 54 -16.98 1.14 8.39
CA GLY A 54 -16.51 2.16 9.33
C GLY A 54 -15.59 3.17 8.65
N ALA A 55 -14.48 3.54 9.30
CA ALA A 55 -13.50 4.43 8.71
C ALA A 55 -12.70 3.70 7.61
N PRO A 56 -12.69 4.17 6.35
CA PRO A 56 -12.04 3.46 5.25
C PRO A 56 -10.56 3.18 5.50
N GLN A 57 -10.17 1.93 5.27
CA GLN A 57 -8.80 1.47 5.46
C GLN A 57 -8.41 0.45 4.38
N PHE A 58 -7.14 0.46 4.00
CA PHE A 58 -6.60 -0.62 3.18
C PHE A 58 -6.29 -1.85 4.01
N PHE A 59 -6.69 -3.00 3.48
CA PHE A 59 -6.43 -4.32 4.04
C PHE A 59 -5.80 -5.22 2.99
N LEU A 60 -4.84 -6.01 3.44
CA LEU A 60 -4.32 -7.17 2.74
C LEU A 60 -4.95 -8.42 3.34
N TYR A 61 -5.57 -9.22 2.49
CA TYR A 61 -6.19 -10.48 2.82
C TYR A 61 -5.38 -11.63 2.22
N LYS A 62 -5.31 -12.75 2.96
CA LYS A 62 -4.92 -14.05 2.42
C LYS A 62 -6.18 -14.93 2.35
N GLY A 63 -6.72 -15.12 1.16
CA GLY A 63 -8.06 -15.66 0.99
C GLY A 63 -9.11 -14.79 1.67
N LYS A 64 -9.80 -15.31 2.69
CA LYS A 64 -10.81 -14.57 3.48
C LYS A 64 -10.29 -13.98 4.79
N VAL A 65 -9.02 -14.23 5.14
CA VAL A 65 -8.45 -13.83 6.43
C VAL A 65 -7.71 -12.50 6.27
N PRO A 66 -8.04 -11.45 7.05
CA PRO A 66 -7.26 -10.22 7.05
C PRO A 66 -5.87 -10.51 7.61
N TRP A 67 -4.84 -10.24 6.81
CA TRP A 67 -3.45 -10.47 7.17
C TRP A 67 -2.78 -9.20 7.70
N GLY A 68 -3.01 -8.08 7.03
CA GLY A 68 -2.45 -6.79 7.43
C GLY A 68 -3.35 -5.62 7.06
N ARG A 69 -3.09 -4.47 7.67
CA ARG A 69 -3.78 -3.21 7.36
C ARG A 69 -2.80 -2.05 7.25
N ASN A 70 -3.14 -1.07 6.42
CA ASN A 70 -2.38 0.18 6.29
C ASN A 70 -2.81 1.22 7.32
N GLY A 71 -3.83 0.95 8.14
CA GLY A 71 -4.40 1.95 9.02
C GLY A 71 -5.17 3.03 8.27
N HIS A 72 -5.55 4.09 8.98
CA HIS A 72 -6.39 5.17 8.47
C HIS A 72 -5.59 6.17 7.61
N TRP A 73 -6.32 6.91 6.80
CA TRP A 73 -5.82 8.06 6.05
C TRP A 73 -5.57 9.26 6.98
N SER A 74 -4.37 9.85 6.94
CA SER A 74 -3.98 11.02 7.75
C SER A 74 -4.05 12.35 7.00
N GLY A 75 -4.43 12.36 5.72
CA GLY A 75 -4.42 13.56 4.86
C GLY A 75 -3.25 13.59 3.89
N ASP A 76 -2.08 13.12 4.32
CA ASP A 76 -0.82 13.06 3.56
C ASP A 76 -0.36 11.62 3.25
N GLY A 77 -1.08 10.62 3.76
CA GLY A 77 -0.82 9.22 3.47
C GLY A 77 -1.61 8.26 4.36
N TRP A 78 -1.28 6.98 4.23
CA TRP A 78 -1.82 5.92 5.10
C TRP A 78 -0.87 5.69 6.26
N GLY A 79 -1.38 5.67 7.49
CA GLY A 79 -0.53 5.64 8.70
C GLY A 79 0.44 4.44 8.78
N GLY A 80 0.09 3.33 8.15
CA GLY A 80 0.87 2.09 8.07
C GLY A 80 1.73 1.96 6.82
N VAL A 81 1.83 3.01 5.98
CA VAL A 81 2.72 3.09 4.82
C VAL A 81 3.72 4.22 5.06
N GLN A 82 4.70 3.96 5.92
CA GLN A 82 5.78 4.92 6.19
C GLN A 82 6.73 4.98 4.99
N GLY A 83 7.02 6.19 4.51
CA GLY A 83 7.96 6.44 3.41
C GLY A 83 7.34 7.02 2.13
N LEU A 84 6.02 6.87 1.92
CA LEU A 84 5.34 7.49 0.77
C LEU A 84 4.80 8.89 1.05
N GLN A 85 4.54 9.23 2.32
CA GLN A 85 4.00 10.54 2.75
C GLN A 85 4.86 11.75 2.33
N ARG A 86 6.16 11.53 2.11
CA ARG A 86 7.13 12.57 1.71
C ARG A 86 7.88 12.21 0.43
N SER A 87 7.27 11.41 -0.44
CA SER A 87 7.90 11.04 -1.71
C SER A 87 8.02 12.26 -2.62
N THR A 88 9.17 12.43 -3.26
CA THR A 88 9.38 13.44 -4.32
C THR A 88 8.92 12.93 -5.69
N ILE A 89 8.51 11.65 -5.78
CA ILE A 89 8.17 10.98 -7.04
C ILE A 89 6.66 10.86 -7.22
N ILE A 90 5.95 10.47 -6.16
CA ILE A 90 4.50 10.26 -6.20
C ILE A 90 3.76 11.09 -5.15
N ASN A 91 2.52 11.42 -5.50
CA ASN A 91 1.51 11.90 -4.57
C ASN A 91 0.36 10.90 -4.49
N ILE A 92 -0.24 10.73 -3.31
CA ILE A 92 -1.41 9.88 -3.13
C ILE A 92 -2.59 10.78 -2.80
N SER A 93 -3.67 10.65 -3.54
CA SER A 93 -4.95 11.28 -3.24
C SER A 93 -5.94 10.23 -2.76
N PHE A 94 -6.75 10.60 -1.77
CA PHE A 94 -7.81 9.76 -1.25
C PHE A 94 -9.10 10.57 -1.22
N VAL A 95 -10.18 9.94 -1.71
CA VAL A 95 -11.50 10.52 -1.81
C VAL A 95 -12.46 9.60 -1.06
N ASP A 96 -13.20 10.17 -0.11
CA ASP A 96 -14.34 9.53 0.56
C ASP A 96 -15.52 10.50 0.53
N ASN A 97 -16.47 10.25 -0.35
CA ASN A 97 -17.70 11.03 -0.49
C ASN A 97 -18.87 10.11 -0.87
N GLU A 98 -20.05 10.69 -1.10
CA GLU A 98 -21.28 9.95 -1.44
C GLU A 98 -21.16 9.09 -2.71
N ASN A 99 -20.28 9.45 -3.64
CA ASN A 99 -20.11 8.76 -4.92
C ASN A 99 -18.99 7.71 -4.90
N GLU A 100 -17.93 7.92 -4.13
CA GLU A 100 -16.77 7.01 -4.14
C GLU A 100 -15.94 7.01 -2.85
N ILE A 101 -15.29 5.87 -2.61
CA ILE A 101 -14.23 5.68 -1.62
C ILE A 101 -13.03 5.12 -2.37
N THR A 102 -12.19 6.01 -2.92
CA THR A 102 -11.11 5.61 -3.80
C THR A 102 -9.79 6.28 -3.43
N ALA A 103 -8.70 5.57 -3.67
CA ALA A 103 -7.36 6.11 -3.64
C ALA A 103 -6.77 6.09 -5.04
N ILE A 104 -6.00 7.12 -5.36
CA ILE A 104 -5.25 7.25 -6.61
C ILE A 104 -3.85 7.68 -6.24
N TYR A 105 -2.85 7.18 -6.97
CA TYR A 105 -1.53 7.78 -6.91
C TYR A 105 -1.19 8.44 -8.24
N HIS A 106 -0.50 9.57 -8.14
CA HIS A 106 -0.03 10.38 -9.24
C HIS A 106 1.49 10.39 -9.23
N VAL A 107 2.11 10.47 -10.40
CA VAL A 107 3.55 10.69 -10.55
C VAL A 107 3.76 12.16 -10.91
N PHE A 108 4.71 12.82 -10.26
CA PHE A 108 4.97 14.24 -10.53
C PHE A 108 5.62 14.48 -11.89
N ASP A 109 6.60 13.65 -12.27
CA ASP A 109 7.23 13.70 -13.58
C ASP A 109 6.55 12.69 -14.54
N PRO A 110 5.91 13.15 -15.63
CA PRO A 110 5.24 12.26 -16.59
C PRO A 110 6.22 11.37 -17.37
N THR A 111 7.52 11.69 -17.39
CA THR A 111 8.56 10.86 -18.01
C THR A 111 8.96 9.69 -17.12
N GLN A 112 8.58 9.72 -15.84
CA GLN A 112 8.85 8.66 -14.90
C GLN A 112 7.76 7.59 -14.94
N LEU A 113 8.18 6.36 -15.23
CA LEU A 113 7.30 5.21 -15.16
C LEU A 113 7.27 4.71 -13.73
N SER A 114 6.07 4.42 -13.20
CA SER A 114 5.95 3.74 -11.92
C SER A 114 4.75 2.83 -11.86
N ALA A 115 4.86 1.75 -11.09
CA ALA A 115 3.82 0.78 -10.87
C ALA A 115 3.92 0.23 -9.44
N ILE A 116 2.78 0.00 -8.79
CA ILE A 116 2.71 -0.72 -7.52
C ILE A 116 2.19 -2.12 -7.82
N VAL A 117 2.94 -3.16 -7.47
CA VAL A 117 2.63 -4.55 -7.78
C VAL A 117 2.40 -5.34 -6.50
N LEU A 118 1.25 -5.99 -6.39
CA LEU A 118 1.00 -7.00 -5.36
C LEU A 118 1.58 -8.34 -5.81
N ASN A 119 2.69 -8.74 -5.20
CA ASN A 119 3.37 -9.97 -5.58
C ASN A 119 2.74 -11.22 -4.94
N GLU A 120 3.17 -12.40 -5.40
CA GLU A 120 2.70 -13.72 -4.95
C GLU A 120 3.00 -14.01 -3.47
N SER A 121 3.95 -13.27 -2.88
CA SER A 121 4.31 -13.36 -1.46
C SER A 121 3.44 -12.46 -0.56
N GLY A 122 2.52 -11.67 -1.13
CA GLY A 122 1.64 -10.78 -0.37
C GLY A 122 2.30 -9.46 0.01
N LEU A 123 3.25 -8.99 -0.80
CA LEU A 123 3.95 -7.73 -0.58
C LEU A 123 3.65 -6.77 -1.73
N LEU A 124 3.50 -5.49 -1.39
CA LEU A 124 3.33 -4.41 -2.36
C LEU A 124 4.71 -3.85 -2.71
N ASP A 125 5.18 -4.15 -3.90
CA ASP A 125 6.43 -3.64 -4.43
C ASP A 125 6.14 -2.40 -5.28
N TRP A 126 6.73 -1.26 -4.93
CA TRP A 126 6.68 -0.06 -5.76
C TRP A 126 7.91 -0.02 -6.67
N LEU A 127 7.64 -0.13 -7.97
CA LEU A 127 8.60 -0.11 -9.06
C LEU A 127 8.58 1.27 -9.70
N CYS A 128 9.72 1.90 -9.92
CA CYS A 128 9.79 3.05 -10.81
C CYS A 128 11.10 3.14 -11.59
N ILE A 129 11.01 3.75 -12.78
CA ILE A 129 12.08 3.95 -13.75
C ILE A 129 12.05 5.43 -14.16
N GLY A 130 13.17 6.14 -13.99
CA GLY A 130 13.27 7.57 -14.29
C GLY A 130 14.71 8.06 -14.24
N ARG A 131 14.92 9.36 -14.51
CA ARG A 131 16.27 9.97 -14.53
C ARG A 131 16.92 10.11 -13.16
N GLU A 132 16.14 10.19 -12.09
CA GLU A 132 16.62 10.42 -10.72
C GLU A 132 16.91 9.11 -9.93
N THR A 133 16.75 7.94 -10.56
CA THR A 133 16.92 6.66 -9.87
C THR A 133 18.39 6.22 -9.90
N VAL A 134 18.91 5.78 -8.75
CA VAL A 134 20.26 5.18 -8.68
C VAL A 134 20.22 3.86 -9.46
N ASN A 135 21.05 3.73 -10.51
CA ASN A 135 21.05 2.60 -11.47
C ASN A 135 19.78 2.44 -12.32
N GLY A 136 18.94 3.47 -12.48
CA GLY A 136 17.78 3.41 -13.37
C GLY A 136 16.50 2.82 -12.75
N PHE A 137 16.54 2.31 -11.50
CA PHE A 137 15.38 1.72 -10.82
C PHE A 137 15.31 2.14 -9.34
N CYS A 138 14.11 2.49 -8.83
CA CYS A 138 13.84 2.41 -7.39
C CYS A 138 12.92 1.22 -7.13
N LEU A 139 13.38 0.30 -6.29
CA LEU A 139 12.57 -0.78 -5.74
C LEU A 139 12.31 -0.46 -4.26
N ASN A 140 11.11 0.03 -3.96
CA ASN A 140 10.69 0.28 -2.58
C ASN A 140 9.62 -0.73 -2.21
N ARG A 141 9.88 -1.53 -1.17
CA ARG A 141 8.88 -2.45 -0.63
C ARG A 141 7.99 -1.71 0.36
N LEU A 142 6.70 -1.67 0.09
CA LEU A 142 5.69 -1.09 0.97
C LEU A 142 5.29 -2.15 1.99
N TYR A 143 5.84 -2.03 3.20
CA TYR A 143 5.49 -2.91 4.31
C TYR A 143 4.20 -2.44 4.98
N LEU A 144 3.33 -3.39 5.30
CA LEU A 144 2.13 -3.16 6.09
C LEU A 144 2.51 -3.17 7.57
N GLN A 145 2.27 -2.05 8.25
CA GLN A 145 2.81 -1.84 9.60
C GLN A 145 2.10 -2.64 10.71
N THR A 146 0.97 -3.28 10.42
CA THR A 146 0.26 -4.11 11.41
C THR A 146 -0.22 -5.42 10.79
N CYS A 147 0.34 -6.52 11.27
CA CYS A 147 -0.22 -7.86 11.09
C CYS A 147 -1.45 -7.97 12.00
N VAL A 148 -2.62 -8.26 11.43
CA VAL A 148 -3.88 -8.40 12.20
C VAL A 148 -3.91 -9.71 12.98
N THR A 149 -3.14 -10.73 12.55
CA THR A 149 -3.18 -12.08 13.12
C THR A 149 -1.85 -12.58 13.70
N HIS A 150 -0.74 -11.86 13.56
CA HIS A 150 0.55 -12.23 14.15
C HIS A 150 1.28 -11.03 14.75
N THR A 151 1.52 -11.07 16.06
CA THR A 151 2.39 -10.13 16.79
C THR A 151 3.85 -10.31 16.35
N LYS A 152 4.20 -9.86 15.15
CA LYS A 152 5.60 -9.68 14.75
C LYS A 152 5.75 -8.28 14.19
N SER A 153 6.35 -7.42 15.00
CA SER A 153 6.89 -6.14 14.58
C SER A 153 7.88 -6.39 13.43
N VAL A 154 7.64 -5.78 12.27
CA VAL A 154 8.58 -5.82 11.16
C VAL A 154 9.61 -4.70 11.37
N VAL A 155 10.88 -5.09 11.42
CA VAL A 155 12.03 -4.19 11.51
C VAL A 155 12.17 -3.44 10.19
N LEU A 156 12.23 -2.11 10.26
CA LEU A 156 12.53 -1.24 9.13
C LEU A 156 14.00 -1.43 8.73
N VAL A 157 14.27 -2.02 7.57
CA VAL A 157 15.59 -1.89 6.91
C VAL A 157 15.41 -0.90 5.77
N GLY A 158 15.58 0.39 6.08
CA GLY A 158 15.79 1.42 5.08
C GLY A 158 17.22 1.32 4.54
N ASN A 159 17.38 1.47 3.22
CA ASN A 159 18.70 1.48 2.60
C ASN A 159 19.53 2.64 3.16
N ALA A 160 20.79 2.37 3.45
CA ALA A 160 21.67 3.20 4.26
C ALA A 160 21.97 4.55 3.61
N ARG A 161 21.49 5.65 4.23
CA ARG A 161 22.17 6.95 4.43
C ARG A 161 21.18 8.00 4.97
N SER A 162 21.06 8.10 6.29
CA SER A 162 21.13 9.37 7.04
C SER A 162 20.69 9.17 8.50
N LEU A 163 21.68 9.41 9.39
CA LEU A 163 21.68 9.78 10.80
C LEU A 163 20.50 9.40 11.74
N VAL A 164 20.87 8.51 12.67
CA VAL A 164 20.63 8.47 14.14
C VAL A 164 19.71 9.55 14.73
N MET A 165 18.59 9.12 15.32
CA MET A 165 18.04 9.71 16.54
C MET A 165 17.83 8.58 17.57
N GLY A 166 18.63 8.60 18.63
CA GLY A 166 18.42 7.76 19.79
C GLY A 166 17.19 8.22 20.57
N SER A 167 16.39 7.28 21.05
CA SER A 167 15.47 7.54 22.14
C SER A 167 15.59 6.42 23.17
N SER A 168 16.17 6.77 24.31
CA SER A 168 16.09 5.98 25.53
C SER A 168 14.65 5.97 26.04
N PHE A 169 14.05 4.80 26.21
CA PHE A 169 12.89 4.63 27.06
C PHE A 169 13.27 3.70 28.21
N GLY A 170 13.59 4.31 29.36
CA GLY A 170 13.74 3.62 30.64
C GLY A 170 12.37 3.13 31.10
N ALA A 171 12.23 1.81 31.19
CA ALA A 171 11.03 1.14 31.66
C ALA A 171 10.81 1.37 33.17
N LYS A 172 9.58 1.74 33.54
CA LYS A 172 9.05 1.58 34.90
C LYS A 172 8.71 0.10 35.13
N GLY A 173 9.12 -0.43 36.28
CA GLY A 173 8.75 -1.73 36.85
C GLY A 173 9.87 -2.14 37.82
N LEU A 174 9.68 -2.67 39.01
CA LEU A 174 8.56 -3.30 39.68
C LEU A 174 8.86 -3.18 41.19
N GLN A 175 7.88 -2.81 42.03
CA GLN A 175 8.02 -3.04 43.47
C GLN A 175 7.80 -4.53 43.76
N THR A 176 8.73 -5.15 44.46
CA THR A 176 8.47 -6.35 45.26
C THR A 176 9.04 -6.17 46.66
N ARG A 177 8.15 -6.29 47.65
CA ARG A 177 8.48 -6.36 49.08
C ARG A 177 9.37 -7.57 49.36
N LYS A 178 10.36 -7.40 50.24
CA LYS A 178 10.51 -8.15 51.49
C LYS A 178 11.26 -7.30 52.49
#